data_AF-A0A3B8I3T1-F1
#
_entry.id   AF-A0A3B8I3T1-F1
#
_cell.length_a   1.000
_cell.length_b   1.000
_cell.length_c   1.000
_cell.angle_alpha   90.00
_cell.angle_beta   90.00
_cell.angle_gamma   90.00
#
_symmetry.space_group_name_H-M   'P 1'
#
loop_
_entity.id
_entity.type
_entity.pdbx_description
1 polymer ?
#
loop_
_entity_poly.entity_id
_entity_poly.type
_entity_poly.pdbx_seq_one_letter_code
_entity_poly.pdbx_strand_id
1 'polypeptide(L)'
;MGLLGYFILYDNYLKYELNALQASLIEKRLKRNYHEHADQLADFSLFLQQFSHLDVDFLSEENMVLTVDHDLPNDWQGVYHVFIEGDSIDLDGVKLQPQDLHQLLTHSTLFDEVAIPHWQVVFRGPKDSPLATMLLAYEGVNPEDFERIKEGLEEVNCVGLIVSPDQHLFRYRGGYLESFNYLTPVGGAVEPAWEPLSENFYWEHFEHGMLCGWTDWGWF
;
A
#
# COMPACT_ATOMS: atom_id res chain seq x y z
N MET A 1 -37.52 -1.87 25.01
CA MET A 1 -36.61 -2.78 24.27
C MET A 1 -36.98 -2.87 22.79
N GLY A 2 -38.10 -3.50 22.40
CA GLY A 2 -38.43 -3.80 20.98
C GLY A 2 -38.14 -2.69 19.96
N LEU A 3 -38.68 -1.48 20.14
CA LEU A 3 -38.45 -0.34 19.22
C LEU A 3 -36.97 0.04 19.04
N LEU A 4 -36.13 -0.12 20.08
CA LEU A 4 -34.70 0.15 20.00
C LEU A 4 -33.98 -0.89 19.14
N GLY A 5 -34.38 -2.17 19.27
CA GLY A 5 -33.85 -3.25 18.43
C GLY A 5 -34.21 -3.09 16.96
N TYR A 6 -35.46 -2.71 16.66
CA TYR A 6 -35.87 -2.39 15.28
C TYR A 6 -35.10 -1.18 14.71
N PHE A 7 -34.83 -0.15 15.52
CA PHE A 7 -34.03 0.99 15.07
C PHE A 7 -32.59 0.61 14.76
N ILE A 8 -31.93 -0.18 15.63
CA ILE A 8 -30.55 -0.67 15.40
C ILE A 8 -30.47 -1.57 14.17
N LEU A 9 -31.44 -2.48 13.97
CA LEU A 9 -31.49 -3.33 12.78
C LEU A 9 -31.70 -2.51 11.50
N TYR A 10 -32.56 -1.49 11.54
CA TYR A 10 -32.80 -0.60 10.40
C TYR A 10 -31.59 0.27 10.06
N ASP A 11 -30.92 0.83 11.07
CA ASP A 11 -29.69 1.63 10.91
C ASP A 11 -28.55 0.80 10.31
N ASN A 12 -28.31 -0.42 10.82
CA ASN A 12 -27.31 -1.33 10.25
C ASN A 12 -27.65 -1.77 8.82
N TYR A 13 -28.93 -2.03 8.51
CA TYR A 13 -29.37 -2.37 7.17
C TYR A 13 -29.22 -1.19 6.19
N LEU A 14 -29.60 0.03 6.60
CA LEU A 14 -29.44 1.23 5.78
C LEU A 14 -27.97 1.54 5.50
N LYS A 15 -27.09 1.37 6.50
CA LYS A 15 -25.63 1.46 6.31
C LYS A 15 -25.12 0.43 5.31
N TYR A 16 -25.55 -0.83 5.42
CA TYR A 16 -25.16 -1.89 4.48
C TYR A 16 -25.56 -1.55 3.02
N GLU A 17 -26.80 -1.12 2.78
CA GLU A 17 -27.29 -0.77 1.44
C GLU A 17 -26.60 0.48 0.86
N LEU A 18 -26.33 1.51 1.69
CA LEU A 18 -25.58 2.69 1.26
C LEU A 18 -24.12 2.35 0.91
N ASN A 19 -23.47 1.52 1.75
CA ASN A 19 -22.11 1.05 1.52
C ASN A 19 -22.01 0.20 0.24
N ALA A 20 -22.95 -0.71 0.01
CA ALA A 20 -23.00 -1.53 -1.22
C ALA A 20 -23.20 -0.66 -2.48
N LEU A 21 -24.01 0.39 -2.39
CA LEU A 21 -24.17 1.37 -3.46
C LEU A 21 -22.88 2.18 -3.69
N GLN A 22 -22.19 2.62 -2.63
CA GLN A 22 -20.89 3.30 -2.72
C GLN A 22 -19.83 2.39 -3.39
N ALA A 23 -19.69 1.15 -2.91
CA ALA A 23 -18.79 0.15 -3.47
C ALA A 23 -19.03 -0.03 -4.99
N SER A 24 -20.28 -0.26 -5.39
CA SER A 24 -20.62 -0.47 -6.81
C SER A 24 -20.53 0.82 -7.66
N LEU A 25 -20.59 2.01 -7.05
CA LEU A 25 -20.32 3.28 -7.75
C LEU A 25 -18.82 3.52 -7.92
N ILE A 26 -17.98 3.06 -6.99
CA ILE A 26 -16.52 3.21 -7.06
C ILE A 26 -15.92 2.13 -7.95
N GLU A 27 -16.40 0.88 -7.90
CA GLU A 27 -16.07 -0.19 -8.86
C GLU A 27 -16.28 0.27 -10.32
N LYS A 28 -17.41 0.95 -10.59
CA LYS A 28 -17.69 1.54 -11.91
C LYS A 28 -16.74 2.69 -12.28
N ARG A 29 -16.19 3.43 -11.30
CA ARG A 29 -15.16 4.45 -11.55
C ARG A 29 -13.81 3.81 -11.83
N LEU A 30 -13.42 2.78 -11.08
CA LEU A 30 -12.19 2.00 -11.30
C LEU A 30 -12.16 1.42 -12.71
N LYS A 31 -13.21 0.69 -13.09
CA LYS A 31 -13.33 0.07 -14.42
C LYS A 31 -13.36 1.12 -15.53
N ARG A 32 -14.03 2.26 -15.33
CA ARG A 32 -14.03 3.35 -16.31
C ARG A 32 -12.64 4.00 -16.44
N ASN A 33 -11.98 4.31 -15.32
CA ASN A 33 -10.62 4.86 -15.30
C ASN A 33 -9.61 3.94 -16.00
N TYR A 34 -9.65 2.64 -15.70
CA TYR A 34 -8.84 1.63 -16.36
C TYR A 34 -9.06 1.63 -17.89
N HIS A 35 -10.30 1.71 -18.36
CA HIS A 35 -10.60 1.81 -19.80
C HIS A 35 -10.30 3.19 -20.42
N GLU A 36 -10.31 4.27 -19.64
CA GLU A 36 -9.97 5.64 -20.05
C GLU A 36 -8.45 5.85 -20.15
N HIS A 37 -7.64 5.07 -19.42
CA HIS A 37 -6.19 5.20 -19.26
C HIS A 37 -5.41 3.89 -19.55
N ALA A 38 -5.97 3.00 -20.38
CA ALA A 38 -5.46 1.64 -20.56
C ALA A 38 -4.04 1.56 -21.17
N ASP A 39 -3.75 2.42 -22.16
CA ASP A 39 -2.45 2.46 -22.83
C ASP A 39 -1.36 3.01 -21.88
N GLN A 40 -1.69 4.07 -21.12
CA GLN A 40 -0.82 4.64 -20.08
C GLN A 40 -0.52 3.61 -18.98
N LEU A 41 -1.52 2.84 -18.56
CA LEU A 41 -1.34 1.75 -17.59
C LEU A 41 -0.40 0.65 -18.12
N ALA A 42 -0.46 0.33 -19.41
CA ALA A 42 0.44 -0.64 -20.01
C ALA A 42 1.89 -0.12 -20.06
N ASP A 43 2.10 1.11 -20.55
CA ASP A 43 3.42 1.73 -20.63
C ASP A 43 4.04 1.98 -19.25
N PHE A 44 3.23 2.39 -18.26
CA PHE A 44 3.68 2.57 -16.88
C PHE A 44 3.99 1.21 -16.21
N SER A 45 3.13 0.20 -16.40
CA SER A 45 3.39 -1.16 -15.92
C SER A 45 4.66 -1.77 -16.54
N LEU A 46 4.98 -1.47 -17.81
CA LEU A 46 6.26 -1.86 -18.43
C LEU A 46 7.47 -1.18 -17.78
N PHE A 47 7.36 0.10 -17.41
CA PHE A 47 8.40 0.82 -16.68
C PHE A 47 8.65 0.24 -15.28
N LEU A 48 7.59 -0.16 -14.57
CA LEU A 48 7.69 -0.70 -13.22
C LEU A 48 8.42 -2.05 -13.11
N GLN A 49 8.58 -2.80 -14.22
CA GLN A 49 9.26 -4.10 -14.25
C GLN A 49 10.76 -4.06 -13.90
N GLN A 50 11.35 -2.87 -13.77
CA GLN A 50 12.74 -2.73 -13.31
C GLN A 50 12.89 -2.82 -11.78
N PHE A 51 11.79 -2.70 -11.02
CA PHE A 51 11.79 -2.82 -9.56
C PHE A 51 11.33 -4.22 -9.15
N SER A 52 12.01 -4.85 -8.18
CA SER A 52 11.60 -6.16 -7.64
C SER A 52 10.47 -6.02 -6.62
N HIS A 53 10.57 -5.02 -5.75
CA HIS A 53 9.64 -4.68 -4.69
C HIS A 53 9.58 -3.16 -4.54
N LEU A 54 8.40 -2.64 -4.18
CA LEU A 54 8.15 -1.24 -3.81
C LEU A 54 6.71 -1.14 -3.30
N ASP A 55 6.46 -0.58 -2.13
CA ASP A 55 5.11 -0.20 -1.67
C ASP A 55 5.10 1.28 -1.28
N VAL A 56 4.35 2.11 -2.01
CA VAL A 56 4.32 3.57 -1.81
C VAL A 56 2.91 4.15 -1.98
N ASP A 57 2.50 5.03 -1.06
CA ASP A 57 1.21 5.75 -1.04
C ASP A 57 1.40 7.26 -0.89
N PHE A 58 1.02 8.04 -1.89
CA PHE A 58 1.06 9.50 -1.91
C PHE A 58 -0.16 10.10 -1.18
N LEU A 59 -0.04 10.27 0.13
CA LEU A 59 -1.09 10.86 0.99
C LEU A 59 -1.45 12.31 0.61
N SER A 60 -0.46 13.12 0.23
CA SER A 60 -0.65 14.51 -0.23
C SER A 60 0.47 14.95 -1.18
N GLU A 61 0.47 16.23 -1.58
CA GLU A 61 1.58 16.85 -2.34
C GLU A 61 2.92 16.70 -1.62
N GLU A 62 2.93 16.78 -0.30
CA GLU A 62 4.14 16.84 0.54
C GLU A 62 4.46 15.51 1.23
N ASN A 63 3.46 14.65 1.50
CA ASN A 63 3.60 13.48 2.37
C ASN A 63 3.26 12.16 1.67
N MET A 64 3.89 11.08 2.13
CA MET A 64 3.65 9.71 1.69
C MET A 64 3.72 8.68 2.83
N VAL A 65 3.29 7.45 2.54
CA VAL A 65 3.73 6.22 3.20
C VAL A 65 4.65 5.46 2.24
N LEU A 66 5.66 4.78 2.78
CA LEU A 66 6.56 3.89 2.03
C LEU A 66 6.84 2.67 2.92
N THR A 67 6.63 1.46 2.41
CA THR A 67 7.01 0.21 3.08
C THR A 67 8.21 -0.41 2.37
N VAL A 68 9.20 -0.85 3.14
CA VAL A 68 10.43 -1.51 2.68
C VAL A 68 10.63 -2.78 3.50
N ASP A 69 10.86 -3.90 2.82
CA ASP A 69 10.71 -5.24 3.41
C ASP A 69 11.90 -6.14 3.04
N HIS A 70 12.35 -6.97 3.99
CA HIS A 70 13.48 -7.89 3.77
C HIS A 70 13.07 -9.36 3.90
N ASP A 71 13.10 -10.07 2.76
CA ASP A 71 12.83 -11.50 2.62
C ASP A 71 11.65 -11.97 3.50
N LEU A 72 10.51 -11.27 3.40
CA LEU A 72 9.31 -11.56 4.18
C LEU A 72 8.87 -13.01 3.97
N PRO A 73 8.77 -13.82 5.04
CA PRO A 73 8.25 -15.17 4.93
C PRO A 73 6.72 -15.15 4.77
N ASN A 74 6.18 -16.23 4.21
CA ASN A 74 4.73 -16.43 4.13
C ASN A 74 4.06 -16.60 5.51
N ASP A 75 4.82 -16.78 6.59
CA ASP A 75 4.30 -16.89 7.97
C ASP A 75 4.51 -15.56 8.71
N TRP A 76 3.42 -15.06 9.31
CA TRP A 76 3.31 -13.71 9.83
C TRP A 76 3.66 -13.67 11.32
N GLN A 77 4.84 -14.25 11.60
CA GLN A 77 5.42 -14.46 12.93
C GLN A 77 6.94 -14.24 12.90
N GLY A 78 7.45 -13.34 13.75
CA GLY A 78 8.89 -13.08 13.89
C GLY A 78 9.47 -12.04 12.93
N VAL A 79 8.64 -11.38 12.12
CA VAL A 79 9.00 -10.14 11.42
C VAL A 79 9.12 -9.01 12.45
N TYR A 80 10.21 -8.25 12.39
CA TYR A 80 10.41 -7.07 13.23
C TYR A 80 9.91 -5.81 12.53
N HIS A 81 8.97 -5.09 13.13
CA HIS A 81 8.42 -3.86 12.57
C HIS A 81 9.17 -2.63 13.08
N VAL A 82 9.70 -1.83 12.15
CA VAL A 82 10.24 -0.49 12.40
C VAL A 82 9.27 0.54 11.85
N PHE A 83 8.74 1.38 12.72
CA PHE A 83 7.88 2.50 12.33
C PHE A 83 8.68 3.80 12.32
N ILE A 84 8.58 4.56 11.24
CA ILE A 84 9.19 5.88 11.10
C ILE A 84 8.08 6.91 10.89
N GLU A 85 7.86 7.80 11.85
CA GLU A 85 6.94 8.93 11.70
C GLU A 85 7.70 10.25 11.92
N GLY A 86 7.83 11.04 10.84
CA GLY A 86 8.70 12.21 10.81
C GLY A 86 10.17 11.83 11.07
N ASP A 87 10.76 12.39 12.13
CA ASP A 87 12.15 12.13 12.56
C ASP A 87 12.28 10.97 13.57
N SER A 88 11.17 10.37 14.02
CA SER A 88 11.16 9.30 15.02
C SER A 88 11.24 7.92 14.38
N ILE A 89 12.32 7.18 14.65
CA ILE A 89 12.46 5.75 14.33
C ILE A 89 12.15 4.92 15.59
N ASP A 90 11.23 3.97 15.50
CA ASP A 90 10.72 3.17 16.62
C ASP A 90 10.58 1.69 16.24
N LEU A 91 10.92 0.78 17.15
CA LEU A 91 10.76 -0.68 17.03
C LEU A 91 10.13 -1.20 18.31
N ASP A 92 8.83 -1.51 18.29
CA ASP A 92 8.03 -1.96 19.44
C ASP A 92 8.22 -1.12 20.74
N GLY A 93 8.35 0.21 20.59
CA GLY A 93 8.58 1.15 21.69
C GLY A 93 10.06 1.41 22.01
N VAL A 94 11.00 0.73 21.33
CA VAL A 94 12.44 0.99 21.39
C VAL A 94 12.80 2.06 20.36
N LYS A 95 13.27 3.22 20.83
CA LYS A 95 13.75 4.28 19.94
C LYS A 95 15.11 3.92 19.35
N LEU A 96 15.17 3.81 18.02
CA LEU A 96 16.40 3.58 17.26
C LEU A 96 17.03 4.92 16.85
N GLN A 97 18.30 4.88 16.47
CA GLN A 97 19.01 5.98 15.80
C GLN A 97 19.12 5.68 14.29
N PRO A 98 19.33 6.71 13.43
CA PRO A 98 19.48 6.51 11.99
C PRO A 98 20.62 5.55 11.60
N GLN A 99 21.65 5.43 12.44
CA GLN A 99 22.73 4.45 12.26
C GLN A 99 22.26 3.00 12.46
N ASP A 100 21.33 2.75 13.38
CA ASP A 100 20.81 1.40 13.68
C ASP A 100 19.88 0.95 12.55
N LEU A 101 19.06 1.88 12.02
CA LEU A 101 18.30 1.68 10.79
C LEU A 101 19.23 1.40 9.59
N HIS A 102 20.33 2.14 9.45
CA HIS A 102 21.30 1.88 8.38
C HIS A 102 21.94 0.48 8.51
N GLN A 103 22.26 0.02 9.73
CA GLN A 103 22.72 -1.36 9.99
C GLN A 103 21.65 -2.40 9.63
N LEU A 104 20.38 -2.14 9.96
CA LEU A 104 19.27 -3.04 9.62
C LEU A 104 19.13 -3.19 8.11
N LEU A 105 19.07 -2.08 7.37
CA LEU A 105 18.99 -2.09 5.91
C LEU A 105 20.20 -2.80 5.27
N THR A 106 21.42 -2.50 5.71
CA THR A 106 22.65 -2.94 5.01
C THR A 106 23.19 -4.31 5.42
N HIS A 107 22.88 -4.79 6.64
CA HIS A 107 23.45 -6.02 7.20
C HIS A 107 22.40 -6.91 7.89
N SER A 108 21.13 -6.49 7.97
CA SER A 108 20.07 -7.16 8.73
C SER A 108 20.46 -7.39 10.20
N THR A 109 21.01 -6.35 10.82
CA THR A 109 21.44 -6.32 12.23
C THR A 109 21.03 -5.04 12.96
N LEU A 110 20.73 -5.13 14.25
CA LEU A 110 20.56 -3.99 15.16
C LEU A 110 21.62 -4.00 16.29
N PHE A 111 21.94 -2.81 16.78
CA PHE A 111 22.83 -2.60 17.95
C PHE A 111 24.18 -3.31 17.82
N ASP A 112 24.83 -3.19 16.65
CA ASP A 112 26.12 -3.82 16.26
C ASP A 112 26.17 -5.37 16.25
N GLU A 113 25.32 -6.09 17.02
CA GLU A 113 25.47 -7.53 17.27
C GLU A 113 24.19 -8.39 17.07
N VAL A 114 22.99 -7.80 17.01
CA VAL A 114 21.72 -8.57 16.99
C VAL A 114 21.25 -8.79 15.55
N ALA A 115 21.41 -10.01 15.03
CA ALA A 115 20.88 -10.37 13.71
C ALA A 115 19.34 -10.43 13.70
N ILE A 116 18.72 -9.75 12.73
CA ILE A 116 17.28 -9.62 12.51
C ILE A 116 16.97 -10.20 11.11
N PRO A 117 16.61 -11.49 10.98
CA PRO A 117 16.54 -12.15 9.66
C PRO A 117 15.37 -11.69 8.79
N HIS A 118 14.28 -11.19 9.39
CA HIS A 118 13.10 -10.70 8.69
C HIS A 118 12.65 -9.40 9.36
N TRP A 119 12.50 -8.34 8.58
CA TRP A 119 12.09 -7.03 9.07
C TRP A 119 11.26 -6.28 8.03
N GLN A 120 10.47 -5.34 8.53
CA GLN A 120 9.64 -4.42 7.77
C GLN A 120 9.87 -3.00 8.29
N VAL A 121 10.14 -2.05 7.41
CA VAL A 121 10.19 -0.61 7.73
C VAL A 121 8.98 0.07 7.11
N VAL A 122 8.10 0.64 7.94
CA VAL A 122 6.98 1.49 7.50
C VAL A 122 7.34 2.94 7.77
N PHE A 123 7.65 3.69 6.72
CA PHE A 123 7.85 5.14 6.77
C PHE A 123 6.56 5.90 6.51
N ARG A 124 6.32 6.97 7.27
CA ARG A 124 5.24 7.94 7.08
C ARG A 124 5.74 9.36 7.33
N GLY A 125 5.67 10.22 6.31
CA GLY A 125 6.12 11.60 6.44
C GLY A 125 6.42 12.29 5.10
N PRO A 126 7.23 13.37 5.13
CA PRO A 126 7.57 14.13 3.94
C PRO A 126 8.35 13.31 2.91
N LYS A 127 8.00 13.48 1.63
CA LYS A 127 8.67 12.81 0.49
C LYS A 127 10.17 13.13 0.45
N ASP A 128 10.50 14.40 0.67
CA ASP A 128 11.88 14.95 0.68
C ASP A 128 12.69 14.57 1.93
N SER A 129 12.19 13.67 2.79
CA SER A 129 12.90 13.25 4.00
C SER A 129 14.20 12.53 3.64
N PRO A 130 15.32 12.77 4.36
CA PRO A 130 16.53 11.97 4.23
C PRO A 130 16.30 10.47 4.51
N LEU A 131 15.33 10.14 5.38
CA LEU A 131 14.97 8.75 5.66
C LEU A 131 14.18 8.13 4.50
N ALA A 132 13.23 8.87 3.92
CA ALA A 132 12.54 8.45 2.69
C ALA A 132 13.52 8.23 1.53
N THR A 133 14.44 9.18 1.33
CA THR A 133 15.48 9.10 0.28
C THR A 133 16.38 7.87 0.48
N MET A 134 16.75 7.54 1.72
CA MET A 134 17.55 6.35 2.04
C MET A 134 16.79 5.04 1.77
N LEU A 135 15.49 5.01 2.08
CA LEU A 135 14.63 3.83 1.86
C LEU A 135 14.34 3.58 0.37
N LEU A 136 14.02 4.63 -0.38
CA LEU A 136 13.87 4.55 -1.84
C LEU A 136 15.17 4.06 -2.50
N ALA A 137 16.33 4.59 -2.08
CA ALA A 137 17.62 4.16 -2.59
C ALA A 137 18.02 2.73 -2.20
N TYR A 138 17.42 2.15 -1.15
CA TYR A 138 17.58 0.74 -0.79
C TYR A 138 16.83 -0.18 -1.76
N GLU A 139 15.58 0.17 -2.11
CA GLU A 139 14.78 -0.48 -3.16
C GLU A 139 15.26 -0.16 -4.60
N GLY A 140 16.43 0.50 -4.74
CA GLY A 140 17.02 0.88 -6.03
C GLY A 140 16.34 2.07 -6.74
N VAL A 141 15.28 2.64 -6.15
CA VAL A 141 14.55 3.79 -6.70
C VAL A 141 15.38 5.07 -6.51
N ASN A 142 15.84 5.65 -7.60
CA ASN A 142 16.52 6.95 -7.60
C ASN A 142 15.49 8.11 -7.79
N PRO A 143 15.90 9.39 -7.62
CA PRO A 143 14.96 10.51 -7.69
C PRO A 143 14.26 10.72 -9.05
N GLU A 144 14.88 10.33 -10.17
CA GLU A 144 14.26 10.43 -11.50
C GLU A 144 13.18 9.37 -11.67
N ASP A 145 13.44 8.14 -11.21
CA ASP A 145 12.45 7.07 -11.13
C ASP A 145 11.30 7.41 -10.15
N PHE A 146 11.59 8.03 -9.00
CA PHE A 146 10.57 8.40 -8.01
C PHE A 146 9.57 9.44 -8.53
N GLU A 147 10.04 10.52 -9.16
CA GLU A 147 9.12 11.47 -9.79
C GLU A 147 8.36 10.84 -10.96
N ARG A 148 8.98 9.93 -11.73
CA ARG A 148 8.27 9.18 -12.79
C ARG A 148 7.22 8.19 -12.25
N ILE A 149 7.44 7.59 -11.08
CA ILE A 149 6.43 6.79 -10.37
C ILE A 149 5.24 7.66 -9.97
N LYS A 150 5.51 8.86 -9.42
CA LYS A 150 4.49 9.83 -9.04
C LYS A 150 3.70 10.34 -10.26
N GLU A 151 4.38 10.81 -11.32
CA GLU A 151 3.76 11.28 -12.55
C GLU A 151 2.90 10.17 -13.20
N GLY A 152 3.42 8.95 -13.29
CA GLY A 152 2.67 7.80 -13.84
C GLY A 152 1.43 7.44 -13.03
N LEU A 153 1.47 7.57 -11.70
CA LEU A 153 0.29 7.39 -10.84
C LEU A 153 -0.74 8.52 -11.02
N GLU A 154 -0.29 9.77 -11.12
CA GLU A 154 -1.16 10.92 -11.39
C GLU A 154 -1.85 10.79 -12.77
N GLU A 155 -1.11 10.38 -13.81
CA GLU A 155 -1.66 10.14 -15.16
C GLU A 155 -2.74 9.06 -15.21
N VAL A 156 -2.75 8.11 -14.27
CA VAL A 156 -3.75 7.01 -14.18
C VAL A 156 -4.73 7.18 -13.00
N ASN A 157 -4.82 8.40 -12.43
CA ASN A 157 -5.66 8.80 -11.29
C ASN A 157 -5.49 7.92 -10.02
N CYS A 158 -4.31 7.34 -9.83
CA CYS A 158 -3.96 6.56 -8.66
C CYS A 158 -3.19 7.40 -7.63
N VAL A 159 -3.16 6.93 -6.38
CA VAL A 159 -2.41 7.53 -5.27
C VAL A 159 -1.29 6.64 -4.76
N GLY A 160 -1.22 5.38 -5.17
CA GLY A 160 -0.17 4.49 -4.71
C GLY A 160 -0.04 3.20 -5.50
N LEU A 161 0.97 2.43 -5.12
CA LEU A 161 1.49 1.30 -5.88
C LEU A 161 2.12 0.27 -4.94
N ILE A 162 1.87 -1.01 -5.19
CA ILE A 162 2.73 -2.12 -4.76
C ILE A 162 3.29 -2.81 -6.01
N VAL A 163 4.61 -2.95 -6.10
CA VAL A 163 5.29 -3.79 -7.09
C VAL A 163 5.70 -5.11 -6.45
N SER A 164 5.44 -6.22 -7.14
CA SER A 164 6.07 -7.51 -6.86
C SER A 164 6.38 -8.26 -8.17
N PRO A 165 7.21 -9.32 -8.17
CA PRO A 165 7.71 -9.96 -9.39
C PRO A 165 6.65 -10.50 -10.35
N ASP A 166 5.45 -10.83 -9.85
CA ASP A 166 4.35 -11.40 -10.65
C ASP A 166 3.25 -10.38 -11.00
N GLN A 167 3.12 -9.29 -10.22
CA GLN A 167 1.98 -8.37 -10.29
C GLN A 167 2.27 -6.96 -9.77
N HIS A 168 1.56 -5.96 -10.30
CA HIS A 168 1.52 -4.60 -9.76
C HIS A 168 0.12 -4.30 -9.21
N LEU A 169 0.02 -3.83 -7.97
CA LEU A 169 -1.21 -3.37 -7.34
C LEU A 169 -1.27 -1.85 -7.39
N PHE A 170 -2.26 -1.28 -8.06
CA PHE A 170 -2.49 0.16 -8.07
C PHE A 170 -3.56 0.55 -7.05
N ARG A 171 -3.23 1.49 -6.15
CA ARG A 171 -4.14 2.06 -5.16
C ARG A 171 -4.77 3.34 -5.75
N TYR A 172 -6.06 3.29 -6.03
CA TYR A 172 -6.84 4.35 -6.68
C TYR A 172 -7.49 5.32 -5.68
N ARG A 173 -7.62 6.60 -6.08
CA ARG A 173 -8.21 7.67 -5.26
C ARG A 173 -9.75 7.61 -5.27
N GLY A 174 -10.32 6.90 -4.31
CA GLY A 174 -11.77 6.68 -4.19
C GLY A 174 -12.55 7.87 -3.64
N GLY A 175 -13.45 7.58 -2.69
CA GLY A 175 -14.18 8.60 -1.93
C GLY A 175 -13.30 9.34 -0.92
N TYR A 176 -13.94 10.15 -0.07
CA TYR A 176 -13.25 10.85 1.01
C TYR A 176 -12.69 9.83 2.02
N LEU A 177 -11.36 9.66 2.02
CA LEU A 177 -10.61 8.70 2.85
C LEU A 177 -10.85 7.20 2.55
N GLU A 178 -11.19 6.85 1.30
CA GLU A 178 -11.33 5.45 0.87
C GLU A 178 -10.40 5.14 -0.33
N SER A 179 -9.34 4.34 -0.10
CA SER A 179 -8.47 3.80 -1.15
C SER A 179 -9.06 2.51 -1.72
N PHE A 180 -8.94 2.29 -3.04
CA PHE A 180 -9.43 1.08 -3.71
C PHE A 180 -8.35 0.46 -4.59
N ASN A 181 -8.25 -0.86 -4.60
CA ASN A 181 -7.11 -1.57 -5.20
C ASN A 181 -7.52 -2.36 -6.46
N TYR A 182 -6.62 -2.40 -7.44
CA TYR A 182 -6.69 -3.36 -8.54
C TYR A 182 -5.30 -3.91 -8.88
N LEU A 183 -5.22 -5.18 -9.26
CA LEU A 183 -3.99 -5.87 -9.64
C LEU A 183 -3.90 -5.98 -11.16
N THR A 184 -2.72 -5.70 -11.73
CA THR A 184 -2.32 -6.15 -13.07
C THR A 184 -1.27 -7.26 -12.95
N PRO A 185 -1.35 -8.34 -13.73
CA PRO A 185 -0.22 -9.25 -13.91
C PRO A 185 0.92 -8.53 -14.66
N VAL A 186 2.17 -8.92 -14.38
CA VAL A 186 3.34 -8.43 -15.11
C VAL A 186 3.33 -8.95 -16.56
N GLY A 187 3.39 -8.04 -17.53
CA GLY A 187 3.47 -8.36 -18.96
C GLY A 187 2.22 -9.01 -19.57
N GLY A 188 1.11 -9.08 -18.85
CA GLY A 188 -0.16 -9.63 -19.35
C GLY A 188 -0.85 -8.73 -20.38
N ALA A 189 -1.63 -9.32 -21.27
CA ALA A 189 -2.51 -8.57 -22.17
C ALA A 189 -3.75 -8.06 -21.42
N VAL A 190 -4.29 -6.91 -21.83
CA VAL A 190 -5.53 -6.34 -21.32
C VAL A 190 -6.73 -7.18 -21.76
N GLU A 191 -7.08 -8.20 -20.97
CA GLU A 191 -8.30 -8.98 -21.19
C GLU A 191 -9.55 -8.23 -20.70
N PRO A 192 -10.68 -8.28 -21.43
CA PRO A 192 -11.90 -7.55 -21.08
C PRO A 192 -12.71 -8.17 -19.92
N ALA A 193 -12.16 -9.17 -19.22
CA ALA A 193 -12.84 -10.01 -18.24
C ALA A 193 -12.23 -9.93 -16.82
N TRP A 194 -11.73 -8.76 -16.41
CA TRP A 194 -11.12 -8.59 -15.09
C TRP A 194 -12.21 -8.55 -13.99
N GLU A 195 -12.27 -9.62 -13.21
CA GLU A 195 -13.13 -9.74 -12.03
C GLU A 195 -12.59 -8.88 -10.87
N PRO A 196 -13.46 -8.31 -10.02
CA PRO A 196 -13.02 -7.52 -8.87
C PRO A 196 -12.32 -8.41 -7.83
N LEU A 197 -11.34 -7.85 -7.11
CA LEU A 197 -10.57 -8.56 -6.08
C LEU A 197 -11.39 -8.79 -4.81
N SER A 198 -12.18 -9.86 -4.84
CA SER A 198 -13.09 -10.34 -3.80
C SER A 198 -14.31 -9.46 -3.50
N GLU A 199 -15.40 -10.10 -3.06
CA GLU A 199 -16.63 -9.42 -2.64
C GLU A 199 -16.55 -8.84 -1.22
N ASN A 200 -15.37 -8.88 -0.59
CA ASN A 200 -15.16 -8.49 0.80
C ASN A 200 -15.04 -6.96 0.95
N PHE A 201 -16.16 -6.25 0.81
CA PHE A 201 -16.27 -4.86 1.24
C PHE A 201 -16.25 -4.81 2.78
N TYR A 202 -15.06 -4.60 3.36
CA TYR A 202 -14.89 -4.62 4.82
C TYR A 202 -15.61 -3.46 5.50
N TRP A 203 -16.48 -3.80 6.45
CA TRP A 203 -16.90 -2.88 7.51
C TRP A 203 -15.72 -2.63 8.45
N GLU A 204 -15.07 -1.47 8.35
CA GLU A 204 -14.69 -0.60 9.48
C GLU A 204 -13.81 0.58 9.02
N HIS A 205 -14.23 1.83 9.32
CA HIS A 205 -13.31 2.97 9.34
C HIS A 205 -12.58 2.95 10.69
N PHE A 206 -11.26 2.77 10.69
CA PHE A 206 -10.43 3.01 11.87
C PHE A 206 -9.79 4.41 11.82
N GLU A 207 -9.82 5.10 12.96
CA GLU A 207 -9.24 6.44 13.12
C GLU A 207 -7.69 6.41 13.16
N HIS A 208 -7.08 5.22 13.21
CA HIS A 208 -5.65 5.00 13.37
C HIS A 208 -5.12 3.87 12.47
N GLY A 209 -4.49 4.23 11.34
CA GLY A 209 -3.43 3.43 10.69
C GLY A 209 -3.84 2.22 9.82
N MET A 210 -3.09 2.04 8.73
CA MET A 210 -2.96 0.81 7.93
C MET A 210 -4.26 0.16 7.38
N LEU A 211 -4.70 0.64 6.21
CA LEU A 211 -5.50 -0.16 5.27
C LEU A 211 -5.00 0.05 3.84
N CYS A 212 -4.20 -0.90 3.33
CA CYS A 212 -4.35 -1.47 1.98
C CYS A 212 -3.32 -2.58 1.72
N GLY A 213 -3.70 -3.83 2.02
CA GLY A 213 -2.99 -5.01 1.50
C GLY A 213 -2.18 -5.82 2.51
N TRP A 214 -2.78 -6.23 3.63
CA TRP A 214 -2.35 -7.48 4.24
C TRP A 214 -3.53 -8.38 4.60
N THR A 215 -3.49 -9.61 4.09
CA THR A 215 -4.34 -10.74 4.44
C THR A 215 -3.52 -11.99 4.21
N ASP A 216 -3.15 -12.66 5.30
CA ASP A 216 -2.63 -14.02 5.30
C ASP A 216 -3.68 -14.95 4.65
N TRP A 217 -3.30 -15.55 3.52
CA TRP A 217 -4.02 -16.66 2.88
C TRP A 217 -3.13 -17.91 2.81
N GLY A 218 -2.50 -18.25 3.94
CA GLY A 218 -2.21 -19.64 4.24
C GLY A 218 -3.48 -20.49 4.20
N TRP A 219 -3.27 -21.79 3.96
CA TRP A 219 -4.24 -22.90 3.93
C TRP A 219 -4.94 -23.24 2.60
N PHE A 220 -4.59 -24.44 2.14
CA PHE A 220 -5.40 -25.35 1.36
C PHE A 220 -6.50 -26.01 2.22
#